data_AF-A0A1H9Y7D7-F1
#
_entry.id   AF-A0A1H9Y7D7-F1
#
_cell.length_a   1.000
_cell.length_b   1.000
_cell.length_c   1.000
_cell.angle_alpha   90.00
_cell.angle_beta   90.00
_cell.angle_gamma   90.00
#
_symmetry.space_group_name_H-M   'P 1'
#
loop_
_entity.id
_entity.type
_entity.pdbx_description
1 polymer ?
#
loop_
_entity_poly.entity_id
_entity_poly.type
_entity_poly.pdbx_seq_one_letter_code
_entity_poly.pdbx_strand_id
1 'polypeptide(L)'
;MKNRIQRIIQGLLWVITIVPAAYVMKHCIIAFFNGTYHGFNSDEKSYGFNAFVDVLLSFIAFEFIFFVIWFICLVITIVYTIRIHKRFEQLHV
;
A
#
# COMPACT_ATOMS: atom_id res chain seq x y z
N MET A 1 -9.46 21.64 20.31
CA MET A 1 -9.43 21.68 18.82
C MET A 1 -8.21 21.00 18.20
N LYS A 2 -6.98 21.28 18.66
CA LYS A 2 -5.72 20.72 18.11
C LYS A 2 -5.70 19.19 17.98
N ASN A 3 -6.21 18.46 18.98
CA ASN A 3 -6.25 16.99 18.98
C ASN A 3 -7.26 16.41 17.97
N ARG A 4 -8.36 17.13 17.68
CA ARG A 4 -9.37 16.69 16.71
C ARG A 4 -8.82 16.79 15.29
N ILE A 5 -8.14 17.91 14.98
CA ILE A 5 -7.48 18.13 13.68
C ILE A 5 -6.39 17.08 13.45
N GLN A 6 -5.57 16.75 14.46
CA GLN A 6 -4.53 15.73 14.36
C GLN A 6 -5.08 14.34 14.02
N ARG A 7 -6.22 13.94 14.63
CA ARG A 7 -6.89 12.67 14.31
C ARG A 7 -7.41 12.63 12.88
N ILE A 8 -7.97 13.74 12.39
CA ILE A 8 -8.45 13.85 11.00
C ILE A 8 -7.27 13.71 10.02
N ILE A 9 -6.17 14.44 10.26
CA ILE A 9 -4.97 14.36 9.42
C ILE A 9 -4.41 12.93 9.42
N GLN A 10 -4.36 12.26 10.57
CA GLN A 10 -3.92 10.88 10.67
C GLN A 10 -4.81 9.94 9.85
N GLY A 11 -6.13 10.10 9.90
CA GLY A 11 -7.06 9.33 9.08
C GLY A 11 -6.81 9.54 7.57
N LEU A 12 -6.65 10.79 7.14
CA LEU A 12 -6.36 11.12 5.74
C LEU A 12 -5.03 10.51 5.26
N LEU A 13 -3.99 10.59 6.08
CA LEU A 13 -2.69 9.97 5.77
C LEU A 13 -2.82 8.45 5.57
N TRP A 14 -3.58 7.78 6.43
CA TRP A 14 -3.83 6.35 6.29
C TRP A 14 -4.63 6.01 5.03
N VAL A 15 -5.65 6.81 4.68
CA VAL A 15 -6.41 6.64 3.44
C VAL A 15 -5.49 6.74 2.22
N ILE A 16 -4.64 7.77 2.16
CA ILE A 16 -3.68 7.96 1.05
C ILE A 16 -2.71 6.78 0.94
N THR A 17 -2.33 6.16 2.05
CA THR A 17 -1.43 4.98 2.03
C THR A 17 -2.14 3.66 1.74
N ILE A 18 -3.37 3.46 2.20
CA ILE A 18 -4.08 2.17 2.06
C ILE A 18 -4.67 2.02 0.66
N VAL A 19 -5.21 3.09 0.07
CA VAL A 19 -5.93 3.01 -1.21
C VAL A 19 -5.03 2.46 -2.34
N PRO A 20 -3.80 2.95 -2.55
CA PRO A 20 -2.91 2.39 -3.56
C PRO A 20 -2.54 0.93 -3.32
N ALA A 21 -2.26 0.55 -2.07
CA ALA A 21 -1.94 -0.82 -1.70
C ALA A 21 -3.12 -1.77 -1.95
N ALA A 22 -4.34 -1.34 -1.61
CA ALA A 22 -5.56 -2.10 -1.86
C ALA A 22 -5.84 -2.27 -3.37
N TYR A 23 -5.54 -1.24 -4.17
CA TYR A 23 -5.66 -1.30 -5.63
C TYR A 23 -4.71 -2.34 -6.24
N VAL A 24 -3.43 -2.33 -5.84
CA VAL A 24 -2.45 -3.33 -6.29
C VAL A 24 -2.88 -4.73 -5.84
N MET A 25 -3.28 -4.87 -4.57
CA MET A 25 -3.72 -6.14 -4.00
C MET A 25 -4.93 -6.72 -4.74
N LYS A 26 -5.91 -5.88 -5.12
CA LYS A 26 -7.06 -6.30 -5.93
C LYS A 26 -6.61 -6.94 -7.25
N HIS A 27 -5.68 -6.32 -7.96
CA HIS A 27 -5.18 -6.86 -9.23
C HIS A 27 -4.39 -8.15 -9.05
N CYS A 28 -3.58 -8.24 -8.00
CA CYS A 28 -2.84 -9.46 -7.68
C CYS A 28 -3.79 -10.62 -7.34
N ILE A 29 -4.88 -10.37 -6.59
CA ILE A 29 -5.92 -11.36 -6.30
C ILE A 29 -6.68 -11.76 -7.57
N ILE A 30 -7.03 -10.81 -8.43
CA ILE A 30 -7.66 -11.11 -9.72
C ILE A 30 -6.75 -12.03 -10.55
N ALA A 31 -5.46 -11.73 -10.63
CA ALA A 31 -4.48 -12.54 -11.34
C ALA A 31 -4.31 -13.94 -10.71
N PHE A 32 -4.40 -14.05 -9.38
CA PHE A 32 -4.37 -15.34 -8.69
C PHE A 32 -5.46 -16.29 -9.21
N PHE A 33 -6.69 -15.80 -9.36
CA PHE A 33 -7.83 -16.63 -9.78
C PHE A 33 -7.96 -16.75 -11.30
N ASN A 34 -7.76 -15.65 -12.03
CA ASN A 34 -8.00 -15.60 -13.47
C ASN A 34 -6.76 -15.94 -14.30
N GLY A 35 -5.59 -16.00 -13.65
CA GLY A 35 -4.29 -16.17 -14.26
C GLY A 35 -3.75 -14.91 -14.94
N THR A 36 -2.46 -14.88 -15.20
CA THR A 36 -1.75 -13.85 -15.95
C THR A 36 -0.77 -14.48 -16.94
N TYR A 37 -0.36 -13.73 -17.95
CA TYR A 37 0.73 -14.10 -18.84
C TYR A 37 2.05 -13.56 -18.27
N HIS A 38 3.09 -14.39 -18.26
CA HIS A 38 4.40 -14.05 -17.75
C HIS A 38 5.21 -13.30 -18.83
N GLY A 39 5.35 -11.98 -18.68
CA GLY A 39 6.05 -11.16 -19.66
C GLY A 39 5.27 -10.97 -20.97
N PHE A 40 5.93 -10.39 -21.98
CA PHE A 40 5.28 -9.96 -23.23
C PHE A 40 5.01 -11.09 -24.24
N ASN A 41 5.67 -12.26 -24.11
CA ASN A 41 5.67 -13.33 -25.11
C ASN A 41 5.33 -14.73 -24.55
N SER A 42 4.67 -14.83 -23.39
CA SER A 42 4.25 -16.15 -22.90
C SER A 42 2.92 -16.57 -23.52
N ASP A 43 2.89 -17.73 -24.16
CA ASP A 43 1.66 -18.35 -24.65
C ASP A 43 0.88 -19.09 -23.54
N GLU A 44 1.55 -19.35 -22.42
CA GLU A 44 0.97 -20.07 -21.28
C GLU A 44 0.54 -19.11 -20.16
N LYS A 45 -0.68 -19.33 -19.67
CA LYS A 45 -1.25 -18.56 -18.57
C LYS A 45 -0.83 -19.19 -17.24
N SER A 46 -0.13 -18.42 -16.41
CA SER A 46 0.21 -18.79 -15.05
C SER A 46 -0.96 -18.47 -14.10
N TYR A 47 -1.15 -19.28 -13.05
CA TYR A 47 -2.22 -19.13 -12.06
C TYR A 47 -1.68 -19.14 -10.62
N GLY A 48 -2.56 -18.89 -9.65
CA GLY A 48 -2.26 -19.01 -8.24
C GLY A 48 -1.21 -18.00 -7.79
N PHE A 49 -0.33 -18.42 -6.88
CA PHE A 49 0.64 -17.51 -6.27
C PHE A 49 1.69 -16.98 -7.26
N ASN A 50 2.02 -17.73 -8.31
CA ASN A 50 2.93 -17.27 -9.35
C ASN A 50 2.33 -16.08 -10.12
N ALA A 51 1.04 -16.17 -10.49
CA ALA A 51 0.34 -15.07 -11.15
C ALA A 51 0.19 -13.84 -10.24
N PHE A 52 -0.02 -14.07 -8.93
CA PHE A 52 -0.05 -13.00 -7.94
C PHE A 52 1.28 -12.23 -7.89
N VAL A 53 2.40 -12.96 -7.78
CA VAL A 53 3.74 -12.37 -7.66
C VAL A 53 4.12 -11.65 -8.96
N ASP A 54 3.81 -12.22 -10.12
CA ASP A 54 4.06 -11.59 -11.41
C ASP A 54 3.40 -10.21 -11.54
N VAL A 55 2.13 -10.13 -11.17
CA VAL A 55 1.39 -8.86 -11.23
C VAL A 55 1.94 -7.88 -10.19
N LEU A 56 2.26 -8.34 -8.98
CA LEU A 56 2.88 -7.48 -7.95
C LEU A 56 4.22 -6.89 -8.43
N LEU A 57 5.09 -7.74 -8.99
CA LEU A 57 6.39 -7.32 -9.52
C LEU A 57 6.23 -6.38 -10.72
N SER A 58 5.24 -6.61 -11.57
CA SER A 58 4.91 -5.72 -12.69
C SER A 58 4.51 -4.33 -12.19
N PHE A 59 3.64 -4.25 -11.16
CA PHE A 59 3.31 -2.97 -10.54
C PHE A 59 4.55 -2.28 -9.96
N ILE A 60 5.43 -3.02 -9.27
CA ILE A 60 6.66 -2.44 -8.71
C ILE A 60 7.60 -1.93 -9.82
N ALA A 61 7.71 -2.66 -10.93
CA ALA A 61 8.61 -2.32 -12.03
C ALA A 61 8.12 -1.12 -12.85
N PHE A 62 6.84 -1.11 -13.28
CA PHE A 62 6.28 -0.05 -14.12
C PHE A 62 5.95 1.22 -13.32
N GLU A 63 5.49 1.08 -12.08
CA GLU A 63 5.11 2.20 -11.22
C GLU A 63 6.18 2.50 -10.16
N PHE A 64 7.46 2.19 -10.43
CA PHE A 64 8.53 2.24 -9.44
C PHE A 64 8.63 3.59 -8.70
N ILE A 65 8.53 4.70 -9.44
CA ILE A 65 8.57 6.05 -8.85
C ILE A 65 7.40 6.25 -7.87
N PHE A 66 6.19 5.83 -8.26
CA PHE A 66 5.02 5.91 -7.39
C PHE A 66 5.13 4.98 -6.18
N PHE A 67 5.74 3.79 -6.34
CA PHE A 67 6.03 2.88 -5.25
C PHE A 67 6.97 3.52 -4.22
N VAL A 68 8.04 4.19 -4.67
CA VAL A 68 8.98 4.90 -3.77
C VAL A 68 8.28 6.03 -3.04
N ILE A 69 7.49 6.86 -3.73
CA ILE A 69 6.71 7.94 -3.12
C ILE A 69 5.71 7.38 -2.10
N TRP A 70 4.99 6.33 -2.46
CA TRP A 70 4.05 5.64 -1.56
C TRP A 70 4.76 5.12 -0.31
N PHE A 71 5.93 4.51 -0.45
CA PHE A 71 6.71 3.99 0.67
C PHE A 71 7.17 5.11 1.62
N ILE A 72 7.62 6.25 1.08
CA ILE A 72 7.95 7.44 1.88
C ILE A 72 6.71 7.93 2.66
N CYS A 73 5.55 8.01 1.99
CA CYS A 73 4.29 8.38 2.63
C CYS A 73 3.92 7.41 3.75
N LEU A 74 4.09 6.10 3.55
CA LEU A 74 3.85 5.08 4.57
C LEU A 74 4.74 5.30 5.81
N VAL A 75 6.04 5.52 5.61
CA VAL A 75 6.98 5.80 6.71
C VAL A 75 6.56 7.06 7.48
N ILE A 76 6.20 8.14 6.77
CA ILE A 76 5.71 9.38 7.40
C ILE A 76 4.45 9.10 8.22
N THR A 77 3.49 8.37 7.67
CA THR A 77 2.22 8.01 8.34
C THR A 77 2.46 7.20 9.61
N ILE A 78 3.38 6.22 9.57
CA ILE A 78 3.75 5.41 10.75
C ILE A 78 4.42 6.27 11.81
N VAL A 79 5.42 7.06 11.45
CA VAL A 79 6.13 7.94 12.40
C VAL A 79 5.16 8.95 13.02
N TYR A 80 4.26 9.53 12.23
CA TYR A 80 3.24 10.45 12.71
C TYR A 80 2.27 9.77 13.68
N THR A 81 1.81 8.56 13.35
CA THR A 81 0.94 7.74 14.20
C THR A 81 1.60 7.46 15.56
N ILE A 82 2.86 7.02 15.57
CA ILE A 82 3.61 6.75 16.80
C ILE A 82 3.76 8.02 17.65
N ARG A 83 4.09 9.16 17.03
CA ARG A 83 4.23 10.44 17.75
C ARG A 83 2.93 10.90 18.39
N ILE A 84 1.80 10.75 17.68
CA ILE A 84 0.49 11.06 18.24
C ILE A 84 0.18 10.13 19.42
N HIS A 85 0.43 8.84 19.27
CA HIS A 85 0.15 7.85 20.32
C HIS A 85 0.94 8.16 21.62
N LYS A 86 2.27 8.36 21.50
CA LYS A 86 3.12 8.73 22.65
C LYS A 86 2.69 10.03 23.33
N ARG A 87 2.25 11.03 22.56
CA ARG A 87 1.75 12.30 23.13
C ARG A 87 0.45 12.08 23.92
N PHE A 88 -0.42 11.18 23.48
CA PHE A 88 -1.64 10.85 24.23
C PHE A 88 -1.30 10.12 25.54
N GLU A 89 -0.36 9.17 25.54
CA GLU A 89 0.08 8.50 26.77
C GLU A 89 0.64 9.49 27.81
N GLN A 90 1.47 10.45 27.38
CA GLN A 90 2.04 11.48 28.27
C GLN A 90 1.02 12.47 28.87
N LEU A 91 -0.18 12.58 28.30
CA LEU A 91 -1.24 13.47 28.81
C LEU A 91 -2.17 12.77 29.82
N HIS A 92 -2.05 11.46 29.97
CA HIS A 92 -2.86 10.63 30.87
C HIS A 92 -2.07 10.12 32.10
N VAL A 93 -0.83 10.58 32.27
CA VAL A 93 0.01 10.47 33.49
C VAL A 93 0.06 11.85 34.14
#